data_AF-A0A7H2PPD4-F1
#
_entry.id   AF-A0A7H2PPD4-F1
#
_cell.length_a   1.000
_cell.length_b   1.000
_cell.length_c   1.000
_cell.angle_alpha   90.00
_cell.angle_beta   90.00
_cell.angle_gamma   90.00
#
_symmetry.space_group_name_H-M   'P 1'
#
loop_
_entity.id
_entity.type
_entity.pdbx_description
1 polymer ?
#
loop_
_entity_poly.entity_id
_entity_poly.type
_entity_poly.pdbx_seq_one_letter_code
_entity_poly.pdbx_strand_id
1 'polypeptide(L)' 'MTIQQVALSDKEKELVQEVQTKLGFKTIEETLEYLAKQRIQELLAKLAGQELKSHRHHF' A
#
# COMPACT_ATOMS: atom_id res chain seq x y z
N MET A 1 6.19 0.03 -18.43
CA MET A 1 6.04 0.44 -17.02
C MET A 1 6.30 1.94 -16.95
N THR A 2 5.38 2.71 -16.39
CA THR A 2 5.57 4.15 -16.17
C THR A 2 6.36 4.37 -14.88
N ILE A 3 7.52 5.04 -14.96
CA ILE A 3 8.31 5.36 -13.78
C ILE A 3 7.79 6.68 -13.22
N GLN A 4 7.13 6.61 -12.06
CA GLN A 4 6.72 7.80 -11.31
C GLN A 4 7.83 8.16 -10.33
N GLN A 5 8.35 9.37 -10.41
CA GLN A 5 9.28 9.88 -9.39
C GLN A 5 8.49 10.27 -8.14
N VAL A 6 8.96 9.80 -6.99
CA VAL A 6 8.41 10.10 -5.67
C VAL A 6 9.56 10.63 -4.80
N ALA A 7 9.41 11.84 -4.28
CA ALA A 7 10.32 12.37 -3.27
C ALA A 7 9.78 11.98 -1.88
N LEU A 8 10.62 11.33 -1.08
CA LEU A 8 10.34 11.06 0.32
C LEU A 8 11.07 12.08 1.18
N SER A 9 10.42 12.58 2.23
CA SER A 9 11.11 13.28 3.30
C SER A 9 12.08 12.34 4.03
N ASP A 10 13.03 12.90 4.77
CA ASP A 10 14.00 12.11 5.54
C ASP A 10 13.32 11.14 6.51
N LYS A 11 12.22 11.58 7.14
CA LYS A 11 11.49 10.73 8.08
C LYS A 11 10.73 9.60 7.38
N GLU A 12 10.11 9.88 6.23
CA GLU A 12 9.45 8.83 5.44
C GLU A 12 10.46 7.79 4.94
N LYS A 13 11.66 8.25 4.54
CA LYS A 13 12.73 7.36 4.10
C LYS A 13 13.21 6.44 5.24
N GLU A 14 13.39 6.97 6.44
CA GLU A 14 13.76 6.17 7.63
C GLU A 14 12.70 5.08 7.92
N LEU A 15 11.42 5.45 7.89
CA LEU A 15 10.32 4.50 8.09
C LEU A 15 10.30 3.40 7.02
N VAL A 16 10.51 3.75 5.76
CA VAL A 16 10.58 2.77 4.67
C VAL A 16 11.79 1.84 4.84
N GLN A 17 12.93 2.35 5.31
CA GLN A 17 14.13 1.54 5.57
C GLN A 17 13.94 0.58 6.75
N GLU A 18 13.20 0.98 7.80
CA GLU A 18 12.82 0.04 8.86
C GLU A 18 11.98 -1.12 8.33
N VAL A 19 10.97 -0.82 7.50
CA VAL A 19 10.12 -1.83 6.87
C VAL A 19 10.94 -2.72 5.94
N GLN A 20 11.83 -2.12 5.14
CA GLN A 20 12.75 -2.83 4.26
C GLN A 20 13.58 -3.86 5.04
N THR A 21 14.16 -3.44 6.16
CA THR A 21 14.98 -4.31 7.02
C THR A 21 14.16 -5.42 7.65
N LYS A 22 12.97 -5.11 8.17
CA LYS A 22 12.08 -6.07 8.82
C LYS A 22 11.57 -7.15 7.86
N LEU A 23 11.33 -6.80 6.60
CA LEU A 23 10.78 -7.70 5.59
C LEU A 23 11.84 -8.31 4.66
N GLY A 24 13.10 -7.86 4.76
CA GLY A 24 14.22 -8.39 3.99
C GLY A 24 14.22 -7.97 2.51
N PHE A 25 13.66 -6.81 2.18
CA PHE A 25 13.67 -6.30 0.80
C PHE A 25 15.03 -5.70 0.43
N LYS A 26 15.42 -5.85 -0.84
CA LYS A 26 16.76 -5.44 -1.30
C LYS A 26 16.83 -3.94 -1.56
N THR A 27 15.73 -3.34 -1.99
CA THR A 27 15.69 -1.91 -2.31
C THR A 27 14.50 -1.20 -1.67
N ILE A 28 14.61 0.14 -1.62
CA ILE A 28 13.51 1.02 -1.19
C ILE A 28 12.34 0.90 -2.17
N GLU A 29 12.61 0.78 -3.46
CA GLU A 29 11.60 0.64 -4.52
C GLU A 29 10.78 -0.64 -4.35
N GLU A 30 11.43 -1.79 -4.10
CA GLU A 30 10.72 -3.05 -3.81
C GLU A 30 9.82 -2.91 -2.58
N THR A 31 10.31 -2.21 -1.56
CA THR A 31 9.56 -1.96 -0.33
C THR A 31 8.34 -1.07 -0.59
N LEU A 32 8.50 0.01 -1.36
CA LEU A 32 7.41 0.90 -1.76
C LEU A 32 6.37 0.18 -2.63
N GLU A 33 6.81 -0.66 -3.56
CA GLU A 33 5.91 -1.47 -4.39
C GLU A 33 5.08 -2.42 -3.54
N TYR A 34 5.71 -3.09 -2.57
CA TYR A 34 5.01 -3.97 -1.64
C TYR A 34 3.97 -3.20 -0.82
N LEU A 35 4.35 -2.08 -0.21
CA LEU A 35 3.46 -1.25 0.61
C LEU A 35 2.27 -0.71 -0.21
N ALA A 36 2.52 -0.24 -1.44
CA ALA A 36 1.48 0.23 -2.33
C ALA A 36 0.48 -0.89 -2.68
N LYS A 37 0.96 -2.12 -2.98
CA LYS A 37 0.10 -3.28 -3.23
C LYS A 37 -0.76 -3.63 -2.03
N GLN A 38 -0.18 -3.66 -0.83
CA GLN A 38 -0.94 -3.90 0.40
C GLN A 38 -2.05 -2.86 0.61
N ARG A 39 -1.73 -1.57 0.39
CA ARG A 39 -2.73 -0.51 0.52
C ARG A 39 -3.85 -0.63 -0.51
N ILE A 40 -3.53 -0.96 -1.75
CA ILE A 40 -4.53 -1.18 -2.81
C ILE A 40 -5.44 -2.35 -2.43
N GLN A 41 -4.88 -3.47 -1.97
CA GLN A 41 -5.66 -4.63 -1.52
C GLN A 41 -6.61 -4.28 -0.37
N GLU A 42 -6.14 -3.52 0.62
CA GLU A 42 -6.96 -3.05 1.74
C GLU A 42 -8.13 -2.16 1.26
N LEU A 43 -7.86 -1.25 0.33
CA LEU A 43 -8.88 -0.36 -0.24
C LEU A 43 -9.91 -1.14 -1.05
N LEU A 44 -9.48 -2.09 -1.89
CA LEU A 44 -10.37 -2.95 -2.65
C LEU A 44 -11.26 -3.81 -1.74
N ALA A 45 -10.69 -4.39 -0.68
CA ALA A 45 -11.46 -5.17 0.29
C ALA A 45 -12.50 -4.30 1.02
N LYS A 46 -12.14 -3.06 1.37
CA LYS A 46 -13.08 -2.09 1.97
C LYS A 46 -14.21 -1.74 1.02
N LEU A 47 -13.92 -1.49 -0.25
CA LEU A 47 -14.93 -1.19 -1.27
C LEU A 47 -15.89 -2.36 -1.46
N ALA A 48 -15.38 -3.57 -1.64
CA ALA A 48 -16.22 -4.77 -1.75
C ALA A 48 -17.10 -4.97 -0.50
N GLY A 49 -16.53 -4.77 0.69
CA GLY A 49 -17.30 -4.85 1.94
C GLY A 49 -18.37 -3.76 2.07
N GLN A 50 -18.13 -2.56 1.57
CA GLN A 50 -19.12 -1.48 1.52
C GLN A 50 -20.23 -1.77 0.51
N GLU A 51 -19.90 -2.29 -0.66
CA GLU A 51 -20.86 -2.71 -1.68
C GLU A 51 -21.81 -3.79 -1.13
N LEU A 52 -21.29 -4.81 -0.46
CA LEU A 52 -22.09 -5.86 0.17
C LEU A 52 -23.06 -5.30 1.23
N LYS A 53 -22.64 -4.32 2.03
CA LYS A 53 -23.50 -3.65 3.02
C LYS A 53 -24.60 -2.81 2.36
N SER A 54 -24.26 -2.09 1.29
CA SER A 54 -25.20 -1.26 0.54
C SER A 54 -26.34 -2.10 -0.05
N HIS A 55 -26.02 -3.23 -0.68
CA HIS A 55 -27.03 -4.11 -1.27
C HIS A 55 -27.91 -4.80 -0.21
N ARG A 56 -27.39 -5.06 1.00
CA ARG A 56 -28.14 -5.71 2.08
C ARG A 56 -29.25 -4.85 2.69
N HIS A 57 -29.22 -3.53 2.50
CA HIS A 57 -30.30 -2.61 2.90
C HIS A 57 -31.40 -2.48 1.83
N HIS A 58 -31.22 -3.07 0.64
CA HIS A 58 -32.17 -3.02 -0.46
C HIS A 58 -32.97 -4.33 -0.63
N PHE A 59 -32.88 -5.26 0.32
CA PHE A 59 -33.70 -6.48 0.40
C PHE A 59 -34.59 -6.46 1.65
#